data_AF-A0AA37MJE7-F1
#
_entry.id   AF-A0AA37MJE7-F1
#
_cell.length_a   1.000
_cell.length_b   1.000
_cell.length_c   1.000
_cell.angle_alpha   90.00
_cell.angle_beta   90.00
_cell.angle_gamma   90.00
#
_symmetry.space_group_name_H-M   'P 1'
#
loop_
_entity.id
_entity.type
_entity.pdbx_description
1 polymer ?
#
loop_
_entity_poly.entity_id
_entity_poly.type
_entity_poly.pdbx_seq_one_letter_code
_entity_poly.pdbx_strand_id
1 'polypeptide(L)'
;MKKVLFIFIGIVIGAICTTFVFMFNYKKDISCANRTSLIEDSLKQQIVKYGNHDAYYELYALCFPDDELCFPTQKHYDILFYDLLMAEKYDDMYACYEVYYLLVGYEDNMFANSKNTEIKELALYYLRKGSDLGHYNCADIIYNLLKDNKLPRQDWKPMQYYKERADSLRSVMLSPENLE
;
A
#
# COMPACT_ATOMS: atom_id res chain seq x y z
N MET A 1 35.22 -26.94 -49.15
CA MET A 1 33.90 -26.26 -49.21
C MET A 1 32.87 -26.78 -48.19
N LYS A 2 32.75 -28.09 -47.90
CA LYS A 2 31.71 -28.61 -46.98
C LYS A 2 31.77 -28.07 -45.53
N LYS A 3 32.96 -27.85 -44.94
CA LYS A 3 33.10 -27.36 -43.55
C LYS A 3 32.59 -25.91 -43.34
N VAL A 4 32.70 -25.06 -44.35
CA VAL A 4 32.25 -23.65 -44.27
C VAL A 4 30.71 -23.57 -44.29
N LEU A 5 30.05 -24.47 -45.02
CA LEU A 5 28.59 -24.55 -45.09
C LEU A 5 27.96 -24.92 -43.74
N PHE A 6 28.56 -25.85 -43.00
CA PHE A 6 28.06 -26.25 -41.67
C PHE A 6 28.18 -25.13 -40.62
N ILE A 7 29.25 -24.33 -40.67
CA ILE A 7 29.42 -23.17 -39.78
C ILE A 7 28.37 -22.09 -40.08
N PHE A 8 28.11 -21.82 -41.36
CA PHE A 8 27.08 -20.87 -41.76
C PHE A 8 25.67 -21.30 -41.33
N ILE A 9 25.32 -22.59 -41.50
CA ILE A 9 24.02 -23.12 -41.07
C ILE A 9 23.88 -23.04 -39.54
N GLY A 10 24.94 -23.35 -38.79
CA GLY A 10 24.92 -23.23 -37.33
C GLY A 10 24.69 -21.80 -36.81
N ILE A 11 25.31 -20.80 -37.44
CA ILE A 11 25.12 -19.39 -37.09
C ILE A 11 23.71 -18.91 -37.43
N VAL A 12 23.18 -19.31 -38.59
CA VAL A 12 21.82 -18.93 -39.03
C VAL A 12 20.75 -19.56 -38.13
N ILE A 13 20.90 -20.84 -37.77
CA ILE A 13 19.97 -21.50 -36.84
C ILE A 13 20.08 -20.90 -35.44
N GLY A 14 21.29 -20.64 -34.95
CA GLY A 14 21.51 -19.97 -33.67
C GLY A 14 20.84 -18.60 -33.59
N ALA A 15 20.97 -17.78 -34.64
CA ALA A 15 20.35 -16.47 -34.73
C ALA A 15 18.81 -16.55 -34.81
N ILE A 16 18.26 -17.52 -35.54
CA ILE A 16 16.81 -17.75 -35.60
C ILE A 16 16.28 -18.18 -34.23
N CYS A 17 16.97 -19.09 -33.54
CA CYS A 17 16.57 -19.55 -32.21
C CYS A 17 16.62 -18.43 -31.16
N THR A 18 17.65 -17.58 -31.15
CA THR A 18 17.73 -16.45 -30.22
C THR A 18 16.67 -15.39 -30.50
N THR A 19 16.39 -15.11 -31.77
CA THR A 19 15.34 -14.15 -32.17
C THR A 19 13.95 -14.68 -31.80
N PHE A 20 13.69 -15.99 -31.94
CA PHE A 20 12.42 -16.61 -31.58
C PHE A 20 12.18 -16.61 -30.07
N VAL A 21 13.21 -16.93 -29.27
CA VAL A 21 13.14 -16.84 -27.80
C VAL A 21 12.92 -15.39 -27.36
N PHE A 22 13.61 -14.43 -27.98
CA PHE A 22 13.44 -13.01 -27.69
C PHE A 22 12.03 -12.51 -28.03
N MET A 23 11.49 -12.86 -29.21
CA MET A 23 10.12 -12.50 -29.60
C MET A 23 9.06 -13.17 -28.71
N PHE A 24 9.27 -14.41 -28.28
CA PHE A 24 8.33 -15.10 -27.41
C PHE A 24 8.30 -14.49 -26.01
N ASN A 25 9.47 -14.19 -25.44
CA ASN A 25 9.57 -13.48 -24.17
C ASN A 25 8.98 -12.07 -24.27
N TYR A 26 9.29 -11.32 -25.32
CA TYR A 26 8.73 -9.98 -25.57
C TYR A 26 7.20 -9.99 -25.69
N LYS A 27 6.63 -10.96 -26.40
CA LYS A 27 5.17 -11.12 -26.52
C LYS A 27 4.52 -11.53 -25.19
N LYS A 28 5.20 -12.34 -24.39
CA LYS A 28 4.77 -12.70 -23.04
C LYS A 28 4.78 -11.48 -22.11
N ASP A 29 5.82 -10.65 -22.18
CA ASP A 29 5.94 -9.43 -21.37
C ASP A 29 4.83 -8.42 -21.71
N ILE A 30 4.52 -8.21 -22.99
CA ILE A 30 3.38 -7.37 -23.41
C ILE A 30 2.04 -7.96 -22.95
N SER A 31 1.86 -9.28 -23.07
CA SER A 31 0.63 -9.94 -22.62
C SER A 31 0.43 -9.85 -21.11
N CYS A 32 1.51 -9.96 -20.33
CA CYS A 32 1.48 -9.79 -18.89
C CYS A 32 1.16 -8.33 -18.52
N ALA A 33 1.85 -7.36 -19.13
CA ALA A 33 1.60 -5.93 -18.88
C ALA A 33 0.16 -5.51 -19.19
N ASN A 34 -0.40 -5.97 -20.32
CA ASN A 34 -1.80 -5.68 -20.67
C ASN A 34 -2.80 -6.33 -19.72
N ARG A 35 -2.51 -7.53 -19.21
CA ARG A 35 -3.38 -8.20 -18.23
C ARG A 35 -3.35 -7.47 -16.89
N THR A 36 -2.18 -7.05 -16.41
CA THR A 36 -2.04 -6.28 -15.17
C THR A 36 -2.80 -4.95 -15.26
N SER A 37 -2.68 -4.22 -16.38
CA SER A 37 -3.44 -2.99 -16.61
C SER A 37 -4.95 -3.19 -16.55
N LEU A 38 -5.49 -4.25 -17.18
CA LEU A 38 -6.93 -4.53 -17.15
C LEU A 38 -7.43 -4.91 -15.75
N ILE A 39 -6.62 -5.64 -14.98
CA ILE A 39 -6.93 -5.98 -13.58
C ILE A 39 -6.96 -4.70 -12.75
N GLU A 40 -5.92 -3.86 -12.82
CA GLU A 40 -5.87 -2.58 -12.11
C GLU A 40 -7.09 -1.71 -12.42
N ASP A 41 -7.47 -1.54 -13.68
CA ASP A 41 -8.63 -0.74 -14.06
C ASP A 41 -9.94 -1.30 -13.50
N SER A 42 -10.10 -2.62 -13.48
CA SER A 42 -11.26 -3.28 -12.88
C SER A 42 -11.33 -3.05 -11.38
N LEU A 43 -10.20 -3.16 -10.67
CA LEU A 43 -10.12 -2.89 -9.22
C LEU A 43 -10.47 -1.42 -8.93
N LYS A 44 -9.84 -0.48 -9.64
CA LYS A 44 -10.10 0.96 -9.51
C LYS A 44 -11.58 1.30 -9.68
N GLN A 45 -12.26 0.69 -10.66
CA GLN A 45 -13.70 0.89 -10.87
C GLN A 45 -14.55 0.36 -9.69
N GLN A 46 -14.21 -0.79 -9.14
CA GLN A 46 -14.92 -1.36 -7.99
C GLN A 46 -14.78 -0.47 -6.74
N ILE A 47 -13.58 0.06 -6.51
CA ILE A 47 -13.30 1.01 -5.42
C ILE A 47 -14.12 2.29 -5.63
N VAL A 48 -13.99 2.93 -6.79
CA VAL A 48 -14.65 4.22 -7.06
C VAL A 48 -16.17 4.13 -6.96
N LYS A 49 -16.76 3.03 -7.45
CA LYS A 49 -18.20 2.87 -7.53
C LYS A 49 -18.84 2.34 -6.25
N TYR A 50 -18.18 1.39 -5.58
CA TYR A 50 -18.79 0.63 -4.48
C TYR A 50 -18.03 0.70 -3.16
N GLY A 51 -16.82 1.23 -3.14
CA GLY A 51 -15.97 1.18 -1.94
C GLY A 51 -15.60 -0.25 -1.57
N ASN A 52 -15.32 -1.10 -2.57
CA ASN A 52 -14.99 -2.49 -2.32
C ASN A 52 -13.62 -2.59 -1.63
N HIS A 53 -13.63 -3.01 -0.35
CA HIS A 53 -12.44 -3.18 0.48
C HIS A 53 -11.46 -4.21 -0.09
N ASP A 54 -11.95 -5.36 -0.55
CA ASP A 54 -11.08 -6.42 -1.11
C ASP A 54 -10.37 -5.93 -2.37
N ALA A 55 -11.10 -5.21 -3.24
CA ALA A 55 -10.51 -4.63 -4.44
C ALA A 55 -9.48 -3.53 -4.13
N TYR A 56 -9.73 -2.77 -3.06
CA TYR A 56 -8.79 -1.79 -2.54
C TYR A 56 -7.51 -2.45 -2.02
N TYR A 57 -7.64 -3.49 -1.21
CA TYR A 57 -6.51 -4.23 -0.67
C TYR A 57 -5.66 -4.89 -1.77
N GLU A 58 -6.33 -5.47 -2.78
CA GLU A 58 -5.63 -6.06 -3.94
C GLU A 58 -4.89 -4.98 -4.77
N LEU A 59 -5.51 -3.81 -4.99
CA LEU A 59 -4.84 -2.70 -5.67
C LEU A 59 -3.64 -2.19 -4.87
N TYR A 60 -3.78 -2.08 -3.55
CA TYR A 60 -2.68 -1.71 -2.66
C TYR A 60 -1.51 -2.68 -2.78
N ALA A 61 -1.73 -3.99 -2.71
CA ALA A 61 -0.69 -5.01 -2.87
C ALA A 61 0.03 -4.93 -4.24
N LEU A 62 -0.66 -4.53 -5.31
CA LEU A 62 -0.05 -4.31 -6.63
C LEU A 62 0.83 -3.05 -6.69
N CYS A 63 0.55 -2.07 -5.84
CA CYS A 63 1.31 -0.83 -5.73
C CYS A 63 2.55 -0.98 -4.83
N PHE A 64 2.52 -1.91 -3.87
CA PHE A 64 3.60 -2.20 -2.92
C PHE A 64 4.03 -3.67 -2.96
N PRO A 65 4.61 -4.18 -4.07
CA PRO A 65 5.26 -5.48 -4.04
C PRO A 65 6.44 -5.44 -3.07
N ASP A 66 6.60 -6.49 -2.26
CA ASP A 66 7.40 -6.63 -1.02
C ASP A 66 8.87 -6.10 -0.97
N ASP A 67 9.40 -5.49 -2.03
CA ASP A 67 10.84 -5.19 -2.19
C ASP A 67 11.21 -3.70 -2.38
N GLU A 68 10.28 -2.73 -2.47
CA GLU A 68 10.62 -1.31 -2.73
C GLU A 68 10.05 -0.32 -1.71
N LEU A 69 10.53 -0.41 -0.46
CA LEU A 69 10.24 0.57 0.61
C LEU A 69 11.03 1.89 0.49
N CYS A 70 11.85 2.08 -0.53
CA CYS A 70 12.91 3.10 -0.45
C CYS A 70 12.56 4.49 -1.03
N PHE A 71 11.57 4.65 -1.93
CA PHE A 71 11.17 5.99 -2.40
C PHE A 71 9.71 6.01 -2.88
N PRO A 72 8.94 7.09 -2.63
CA PRO A 72 7.60 7.23 -3.19
C PRO A 72 7.69 7.25 -4.72
N THR A 73 7.12 6.23 -5.35
CA THR A 73 6.97 6.13 -6.82
C THR A 73 5.65 6.78 -7.26
N GLN A 74 5.46 6.99 -8.57
CA GLN A 74 4.16 7.46 -9.10
C GLN A 74 2.99 6.59 -8.61
N LYS A 75 3.20 5.27 -8.43
CA LYS A 75 2.19 4.35 -7.90
C LYS A 75 1.76 4.67 -6.46
N HIS A 76 2.65 5.25 -5.64
CA HIS A 76 2.33 5.68 -4.27
C HIS A 76 1.40 6.90 -4.26
N TYR A 77 1.51 7.79 -5.25
CA TYR A 77 0.58 8.91 -5.38
C TYR A 77 -0.77 8.47 -5.95
N ASP A 78 -0.76 7.49 -6.85
CA ASP A 78 -1.99 6.94 -7.42
C ASP A 78 -2.81 6.21 -6.34
N ILE A 79 -2.18 5.46 -5.43
CA ILE A 79 -2.88 4.78 -4.32
C ILE A 79 -3.39 5.76 -3.26
N LEU A 80 -2.66 6.85 -2.97
CA LEU A 80 -3.10 7.88 -2.02
C LEU A 80 -4.49 8.45 -2.35
N PHE A 81 -4.81 8.61 -3.64
CA PHE A 81 -6.15 9.02 -4.05
C PHE A 81 -7.22 8.01 -3.59
N TYR A 82 -6.95 6.71 -3.75
CA TYR A 82 -7.86 5.66 -3.32
C TYR A 82 -7.91 5.52 -1.80
N ASP A 83 -6.78 5.72 -1.10
CA ASP A 83 -6.74 5.74 0.37
C ASP A 83 -7.63 6.86 0.91
N LEU A 84 -7.49 8.08 0.37
CA LEU A 84 -8.32 9.22 0.74
C LEU A 84 -9.80 8.96 0.41
N LEU A 85 -10.10 8.38 -0.76
CA LEU A 85 -11.47 8.05 -1.14
C LEU A 85 -12.11 7.02 -0.21
N MET A 86 -11.39 5.94 0.09
CA MET A 86 -11.84 4.86 0.97
C MET A 86 -12.00 5.36 2.40
N ALA A 87 -11.04 6.13 2.90
CA ALA A 87 -11.11 6.73 4.21
C ALA A 87 -12.28 7.72 4.33
N GLU A 88 -12.48 8.63 3.37
CA GLU A 88 -13.46 9.71 3.49
C GLU A 88 -14.89 9.32 3.11
N LYS A 89 -15.06 8.62 1.98
CA LYS A 89 -16.39 8.32 1.44
C LYS A 89 -16.97 7.02 2.01
N TYR A 90 -16.12 6.04 2.25
CA TYR A 90 -16.54 4.68 2.59
C TYR A 90 -16.23 4.30 4.05
N ASP A 91 -15.64 5.22 4.82
CA ASP A 91 -15.27 5.01 6.23
C ASP A 91 -14.44 3.74 6.44
N ASP A 92 -13.49 3.49 5.52
CA ASP A 92 -12.59 2.36 5.61
C ASP A 92 -11.50 2.62 6.66
N MET A 93 -11.44 1.75 7.67
CA MET A 93 -10.55 1.91 8.81
C MET A 93 -9.08 1.65 8.46
N TYR A 94 -8.80 0.79 7.47
CA TYR A 94 -7.45 0.48 7.00
C TYR A 94 -6.93 1.60 6.12
N ALA A 95 -7.76 2.13 5.22
CA ALA A 95 -7.38 3.28 4.41
C ALA A 95 -7.01 4.50 5.27
N CYS A 96 -7.70 4.72 6.39
CA CYS A 96 -7.32 5.76 7.36
C CYS A 96 -5.88 5.57 7.89
N TYR A 97 -5.46 4.33 8.16
CA TYR A 97 -4.11 4.02 8.58
C TYR A 97 -3.09 4.25 7.45
N GLU A 98 -3.42 3.84 6.23
CA GLU A 98 -2.56 4.03 5.06
C GLU A 98 -2.34 5.50 4.70
N VAL A 99 -3.37 6.36 4.81
CA VAL A 99 -3.19 7.81 4.63
C VAL A 99 -2.20 8.36 5.66
N TYR A 100 -2.34 8.00 6.94
CA TYR A 100 -1.39 8.42 7.97
C TYR A 100 0.03 7.97 7.59
N TYR A 101 0.19 6.70 7.23
CA TYR A 101 1.46 6.10 6.84
C TYR A 101 2.11 6.87 5.69
N LEU A 102 1.40 7.10 4.59
CA LEU A 102 1.96 7.74 3.40
C LEU A 102 2.34 9.20 3.63
N LEU A 103 1.63 9.90 4.51
CA LEU A 103 1.92 11.29 4.83
C LEU A 103 3.16 11.45 5.73
N VAL A 104 3.45 10.47 6.59
CA VAL A 104 4.44 10.63 7.67
C VAL A 104 5.60 9.65 7.61
N GLY A 105 5.51 8.59 6.81
CA GLY A 105 6.55 7.57 6.62
C GLY A 105 6.64 6.53 7.75
N TYR A 106 7.43 5.48 7.50
CA TYR A 106 7.61 4.34 8.41
C TYR A 106 8.68 4.55 9.47
N GLU A 107 9.54 5.57 9.32
CA GLU A 107 10.67 5.75 10.21
C GLU A 107 10.27 6.37 11.55
N ASP A 108 10.81 5.79 12.62
CA ASP A 108 10.70 6.29 13.98
C ASP A 108 11.04 7.79 14.03
N ASN A 109 10.07 8.58 14.50
CA ASN A 109 10.15 10.03 14.69
C ASN A 109 9.96 10.92 13.46
N MET A 110 9.67 10.42 12.25
CA MET A 110 9.34 11.32 11.12
C MET A 110 8.13 12.22 11.43
N PHE A 111 7.10 11.65 12.06
CA PHE A 111 5.97 12.43 12.57
C PHE A 111 6.40 13.52 13.56
N ALA A 112 7.28 13.20 14.52
CA ALA A 112 7.75 14.18 15.51
C ALA A 112 8.63 15.27 14.86
N ASN A 113 9.45 14.89 13.87
CA ASN A 113 10.47 15.73 13.26
C ASN A 113 9.96 16.57 12.08
N SER A 114 8.81 16.24 11.49
CA SER A 114 8.25 17.04 10.40
C SER A 114 8.03 18.49 10.86
N LYS A 115 8.39 19.45 10.01
CA LYS A 115 8.11 20.88 10.25
C LYS A 115 6.81 21.34 9.59
N ASN A 116 6.19 20.48 8.77
CA ASN A 116 4.95 20.79 8.08
C ASN A 116 3.76 20.49 8.99
N THR A 117 3.19 21.53 9.58
CA THR A 117 2.07 21.42 10.52
C THR A 117 0.79 20.94 9.85
N GLU A 118 0.52 21.35 8.61
CA GLU A 118 -0.68 20.96 7.85
C GLU A 118 -0.69 19.46 7.58
N ILE A 119 0.44 18.89 7.14
CA ILE A 119 0.57 17.44 6.92
C ILE A 119 0.39 16.68 8.24
N LYS A 120 0.91 17.19 9.35
CA LYS A 120 0.71 16.57 10.66
C LYS A 120 -0.75 16.57 11.07
N GLU A 121 -1.43 17.71 10.94
CA GLU A 121 -2.85 17.82 11.29
C GLU A 121 -3.70 16.86 10.45
N LEU A 122 -3.43 16.78 9.15
CA LEU A 122 -4.11 15.84 8.26
C LEU A 122 -3.84 14.37 8.63
N ALA A 123 -2.58 14.01 8.88
CA ALA A 123 -2.23 12.66 9.30
C ALA A 123 -2.88 12.29 10.64
N LEU A 124 -2.91 13.22 11.59
CA LEU A 124 -3.56 13.04 12.89
C LEU A 124 -5.08 12.90 12.77
N TYR A 125 -5.70 13.62 11.85
CA TYR A 125 -7.13 13.49 11.56
C TYR A 125 -7.46 12.05 11.12
N TYR A 126 -6.74 11.51 10.13
CA TYR A 126 -6.98 10.13 9.67
C TYR A 126 -6.64 9.08 10.73
N LEU A 127 -5.58 9.30 11.51
CA LEU A 127 -5.25 8.41 12.61
C LEU A 127 -6.38 8.36 13.66
N ARG A 128 -6.97 9.51 14.00
CA ARG A 128 -8.15 9.56 14.90
C ARG A 128 -9.35 8.86 14.29
N LYS A 129 -9.64 9.15 13.01
CA LYS A 129 -10.77 8.54 12.29
C LYS A 129 -10.64 7.02 12.26
N GLY A 130 -9.50 6.49 11.84
CA GLY A 130 -9.22 5.06 11.81
C GLY A 130 -9.32 4.41 13.19
N SER A 131 -8.81 5.07 14.23
CA SER A 131 -9.02 4.62 15.61
C SER A 131 -10.51 4.53 15.93
N ASP A 132 -11.30 5.58 15.70
CA ASP A 132 -12.73 5.61 16.01
C ASP A 132 -13.55 4.59 15.19
N LEU A 133 -13.09 4.24 13.98
CA LEU A 133 -13.64 3.15 13.16
C LEU A 133 -13.23 1.74 13.64
N GLY A 134 -12.22 1.62 14.49
CA GLY A 134 -11.82 0.34 15.11
C GLY A 134 -10.47 -0.21 14.64
N HIS A 135 -9.64 0.58 13.97
CA HIS A 135 -8.31 0.15 13.56
C HIS A 135 -7.34 0.14 14.75
N TYR A 136 -6.82 -1.04 15.10
CA TYR A 136 -5.93 -1.24 16.26
C TYR A 136 -4.66 -0.38 16.18
N ASN A 137 -3.93 -0.43 15.06
CA ASN A 137 -2.65 0.29 14.94
C ASN A 137 -2.86 1.80 15.09
N CYS A 138 -4.00 2.33 14.65
CA CYS A 138 -4.31 3.75 14.82
C CYS A 138 -4.45 4.12 16.29
N ALA A 139 -5.19 3.32 17.07
CA ALA A 139 -5.34 3.54 18.50
C ALA A 139 -4.00 3.41 19.26
N ASP A 140 -3.20 2.40 18.91
CA ASP A 140 -1.89 2.16 19.54
C ASP A 140 -0.89 3.30 19.25
N ILE A 141 -0.81 3.77 18.00
CA ILE A 141 0.05 4.90 17.64
C ILE A 141 -0.37 6.17 18.40
N ILE A 142 -1.67 6.49 18.49
CA ILE A 142 -2.13 7.65 19.26
C ILE A 142 -1.74 7.52 20.74
N TYR A 143 -1.93 6.34 21.34
CA TYR A 143 -1.54 6.08 22.71
C TYR A 143 -0.04 6.34 22.93
N ASN A 144 0.82 5.82 22.04
CA ASN A 144 2.27 5.99 22.14
C ASN A 144 2.70 7.45 21.93
N LEU A 145 2.10 8.16 20.97
CA LEU A 145 2.37 9.59 20.76
C LEU A 145 1.95 10.46 21.95
N LEU A 146 0.82 10.13 22.61
CA LEU A 146 0.38 10.82 23.83
C LEU A 146 1.30 10.52 25.02
N LYS A 147 1.67 9.25 25.20
CA LYS A 147 2.59 8.78 26.25
C LYS A 147 3.94 9.48 26.17
N ASP A 148 4.44 9.70 24.96
CA ASP A 148 5.70 10.39 24.69
C ASP A 148 5.59 11.93 24.69
N ASN A 149 4.41 12.49 24.94
CA ASN A 149 4.12 13.94 24.80
C ASN A 149 4.44 14.51 23.40
N LYS A 150 4.28 13.69 22.35
CA LYS A 150 4.53 14.07 20.95
C LYS A 150 3.30 14.65 20.23
N LEU A 151 2.13 14.71 20.90
CA LEU A 151 0.91 15.33 20.36
C LEU A 151 0.61 16.70 20.97
N PRO A 152 0.07 17.65 20.18
CA PRO A 152 -0.53 18.87 20.72
C PRO A 152 -1.80 18.49 21.49
N ARG A 153 -1.82 18.71 22.82
CA ARG A 153 -2.83 18.16 23.75
C ARG A 153 -4.27 18.66 23.56
N GLN A 154 -4.54 19.65 22.70
CA GLN A 154 -5.73 20.49 22.86
C GLN A 154 -7.09 19.85 22.51
N ASP A 155 -7.15 18.78 21.69
CA ASP A 155 -8.45 18.24 21.24
C ASP A 155 -8.54 16.70 21.21
N TRP A 156 -7.73 16.02 22.04
CA TRP A 156 -7.68 14.55 22.05
C TRP A 156 -8.55 13.95 23.15
N LYS A 157 -9.12 12.77 22.89
CA LYS A 157 -9.65 11.94 23.97
C LYS A 157 -8.51 11.62 24.96
N PRO A 158 -8.80 11.36 26.25
CA PRO A 158 -7.76 11.08 27.22
C PRO A 158 -6.86 9.91 26.78
N MET A 159 -5.56 9.95 27.11
CA MET A 159 -4.61 8.86 26.78
C MET A 159 -5.13 7.47 27.20
N GLN A 160 -5.83 7.40 28.34
CA GLN A 160 -6.42 6.16 28.84
C GLN A 160 -7.48 5.58 27.89
N TYR A 161 -8.27 6.41 27.20
CA TYR A 161 -9.24 5.95 26.20
C TYR A 161 -8.54 5.18 25.07
N TYR A 162 -7.44 5.73 24.54
CA TYR A 162 -6.72 5.09 23.43
C TYR A 162 -6.02 3.81 23.87
N LYS A 163 -5.51 3.77 25.11
CA LYS A 163 -4.95 2.55 25.69
C LYS A 163 -6.00 1.43 25.77
N GLU A 164 -7.13 1.69 26.41
CA GLU A 164 -8.21 0.71 26.57
C GLU A 164 -8.76 0.25 25.22
N ARG A 165 -8.86 1.17 24.26
CA ARG A 165 -9.29 0.86 22.90
C ARG A 165 -8.29 -0.04 22.17
N ALA A 166 -6.99 0.26 22.22
CA ALA A 166 -5.95 -0.57 21.62
C ALA A 166 -5.93 -1.97 22.26
N ASP A 167 -5.99 -2.06 23.59
CA ASP A 167 -6.05 -3.33 24.32
C ASP A 167 -7.28 -4.16 23.91
N SER A 168 -8.45 -3.53 23.82
CA SER A 168 -9.69 -4.19 23.38
C SER A 168 -9.58 -4.70 21.94
N LEU A 169 -9.14 -3.87 21.00
CA LEU A 169 -9.04 -4.24 19.58
C LEU A 169 -8.00 -5.35 19.38
N ARG A 170 -6.87 -5.28 20.09
CA ARG A 170 -5.85 -6.32 20.08
C ARG A 170 -6.39 -7.66 20.57
N SER A 171 -7.20 -7.66 21.63
CA SER A 171 -7.80 -8.89 22.15
C SER A 171 -8.74 -9.57 21.15
N VAL A 172 -9.47 -8.77 20.35
CA VAL A 172 -10.32 -9.28 19.27
C VAL A 172 -9.47 -9.85 18.14
N MET A 173 -8.44 -9.14 17.69
CA MET A 173 -7.53 -9.63 16.64
C MET A 173 -6.82 -10.93 17.01
N LEU A 174 -6.45 -11.10 18.28
CA LEU A 174 -5.77 -12.30 18.79
C LEU A 174 -6.74 -13.40 19.22
N SER A 175 -8.04 -13.22 19.02
CA SER A 175 -9.00 -14.28 19.33
C SER A 175 -8.81 -15.47 18.37
N PRO A 176 -8.99 -16.72 18.84
CA PRO A 176 -8.77 -17.92 18.02
C PRO A 176 -9.55 -17.93 16.71
N GLU A 177 -10.71 -17.28 16.66
CA GLU A 177 -11.61 -17.20 15.50
C GLU A 177 -11.03 -16.35 14.36
N ASN A 178 -10.04 -15.48 14.65
CA ASN A 178 -9.42 -14.57 13.68
C ASN A 178 -8.00 -15.00 13.26
N LEU A 179 -7.53 -16.17 13.71
CA LEU A 179 -6.19 -16.71 13.42
C LEU A 179 -6.21 -17.86 12.39
N GLU A 180 -7.36 -18.11 11.75
CA GLU A 180 -7.54 -19.16 10.71
C GLU A 180 -7.08 -18.73 9.31
#